data_AF-A0A9Q9K556-F1
#
_entry.id   AF-A0A9Q9K556-F1
#
_cell.length_a   1.000
_cell.length_b   1.000
_cell.length_c   1.000
_cell.angle_alpha   90.00
_cell.angle_beta   90.00
_cell.angle_gamma   90.00
#
_symmetry.space_group_name_H-M   'P 1'
#
loop_
_entity.id
_entity.type
_entity.pdbx_description
1 polymer ?
#
loop_
_entity_poly.entity_id
_entity_poly.type
_entity_poly.pdbx_seq_one_letter_code
_entity_poly.pdbx_strand_id
1 'polypeptide(L)'
;MKHYLKHVTYVDTNKIDMNRGIRQGLLMLLPLLYGVCTHNMSLALLVSIGTFAHIYVFKGTFTSRMRAVTFATCGLVVAMMLGTFTVSYPILFGIGLLLVAVIPYYVFTTLHIPGPSSTFFIIAYSLSSVMPEDPHAFLYRGALVGCGK
;
A
#
# COMPACT_ATOMS: atom_id res chain seq x y z
N MET A 1 21.10 -5.45 -28.86
CA MET A 1 20.36 -6.45 -28.04
C MET A 1 21.12 -6.90 -26.78
N LYS A 2 22.36 -7.43 -26.85
CA LYS A 2 23.14 -7.84 -25.65
C LYS A 2 23.32 -6.75 -24.58
N HIS A 3 23.59 -5.50 -24.99
CA HIS A 3 23.74 -4.36 -24.08
C HIS A 3 22.43 -4.01 -23.35
N TYR A 4 21.29 -4.12 -24.05
CA TYR A 4 19.96 -3.88 -23.49
C TYR A 4 19.58 -4.98 -22.50
N LEU A 5 19.79 -6.25 -22.86
CA LEU A 5 19.60 -7.39 -21.96
C LEU A 5 20.41 -7.24 -20.68
N LYS A 6 21.67 -6.80 -20.79
CA LYS A 6 22.54 -6.58 -19.63
C LYS A 6 21.96 -5.54 -18.66
N HIS A 7 21.32 -4.48 -19.15
CA HIS A 7 20.68 -3.48 -18.28
C HIS A 7 19.39 -3.98 -17.64
N VAL A 8 18.61 -4.81 -18.35
CA VAL A 8 17.38 -5.41 -17.81
C VAL A 8 17.68 -6.49 -16.76
N THR A 9 18.78 -7.23 -16.91
CA THR A 9 19.21 -8.26 -15.94
C THR A 9 20.12 -7.72 -14.84
N TYR A 10 20.54 -6.46 -14.90
CA TYR A 10 21.42 -5.85 -13.91
C TYR A 10 20.61 -5.44 -12.68
N VAL A 11 20.93 -6.07 -11.54
CA VAL A 11 20.39 -5.69 -10.23
C VAL A 11 21.46 -4.90 -9.49
N ASP A 12 21.15 -3.64 -9.18
CA ASP A 12 22.01 -2.78 -8.37
C ASP A 12 21.90 -3.17 -6.90
N THR A 13 22.83 -4.01 -6.44
CA THR A 13 22.87 -4.51 -5.07
C THR A 13 23.09 -3.41 -4.03
N ASN A 14 23.65 -2.25 -4.40
CA ASN A 14 23.85 -1.13 -3.48
C ASN A 14 22.53 -0.46 -3.06
N LYS A 15 21.46 -0.66 -3.84
CA LYS A 15 20.12 -0.15 -3.52
C LYS A 15 19.33 -1.09 -2.60
N ILE A 16 19.84 -2.29 -2.34
CA ILE A 16 19.17 -3.27 -1.48
C ILE A 16 19.44 -2.93 -0.02
N ASP A 17 18.40 -2.51 0.69
CA ASP A 17 18.44 -2.29 2.13
C ASP A 17 17.80 -3.48 2.86
N MET A 18 18.63 -4.47 3.20
CA MET A 18 18.18 -5.72 3.84
C MET A 18 17.50 -5.46 5.19
N ASN A 19 18.03 -4.53 5.98
CA ASN A 19 17.48 -4.21 7.31
C ASN A 19 16.06 -3.64 7.21
N ARG A 20 15.80 -2.79 6.19
CA ARG A 20 14.44 -2.32 5.91
C ARG A 20 13.52 -3.46 5.47
N GLY A 21 14.00 -4.33 4.61
CA GLY A 21 13.23 -5.49 4.15
C GLY A 21 12.80 -6.38 5.31
N ILE A 22 13.73 -6.75 6.20
CA ILE A 22 13.44 -7.55 7.39
C ILE A 22 12.47 -6.82 8.32
N ARG A 23 12.69 -5.53 8.60
CA ARG A 23 11.79 -4.74 9.46
C ARG A 23 10.38 -4.69 8.88
N GLN A 24 10.24 -4.48 7.57
CA GLN A 24 8.95 -4.45 6.90
C GLN A 24 8.26 -5.81 6.94
N GLY A 25 9.00 -6.88 6.65
CA GLY A 25 8.49 -8.25 6.72
C GLY A 25 7.99 -8.58 8.13
N LEU A 26 8.73 -8.20 9.17
CA LEU A 26 8.32 -8.38 10.55
C LEU A 26 7.07 -7.54 10.89
N LEU A 27 7.01 -6.29 10.42
CA LEU A 27 5.85 -5.41 10.65
C LEU A 27 4.57 -6.01 10.05
N MET A 28 4.66 -6.58 8.84
CA MET A 28 3.55 -7.24 8.17
C MET A 28 3.20 -8.59 8.80
N LEU A 29 4.21 -9.33 9.28
CA LEU A 29 4.01 -10.65 9.87
C LEU A 29 3.18 -10.56 11.16
N LEU A 30 3.35 -9.50 11.96
CA LEU A 30 2.65 -9.36 13.24
C LEU A 30 1.12 -9.36 13.11
N PRO A 31 0.47 -8.50 12.29
CA PRO A 31 -0.97 -8.58 12.07
C PRO A 31 -1.40 -9.91 11.45
N LEU A 32 -0.61 -10.48 10.52
CA LEU A 32 -0.95 -11.75 9.89
C LEU A 32 -0.96 -12.92 10.88
N LEU A 33 0.04 -13.01 11.76
CA LEU A 33 0.06 -14.01 12.84
C LEU A 33 -1.13 -13.82 13.78
N TYR A 34 -1.46 -12.58 14.14
CA TYR A 34 -2.65 -12.28 14.91
C TYR A 34 -3.94 -12.78 14.21
N GLY A 35 -4.06 -12.56 12.89
CA GLY A 35 -5.19 -13.04 12.09
C GLY A 35 -5.32 -14.56 12.06
N VAL A 36 -4.20 -15.27 11.97
CA VAL A 36 -4.17 -16.74 12.04
C VAL A 36 -4.64 -17.22 13.42
N CYS A 37 -4.13 -16.63 14.50
CA CYS A 37 -4.49 -17.02 15.87
C CYS A 37 -5.95 -16.69 16.24
N THR A 38 -6.52 -15.63 15.66
CA THR A 38 -7.88 -15.17 15.95
C THR A 38 -8.92 -15.61 14.91
N HIS A 39 -8.49 -16.35 13.88
CA HIS A 39 -9.29 -16.69 12.70
C HIS A 39 -9.90 -15.47 11.98
N ASN A 40 -9.31 -14.28 12.16
CA ASN A 40 -9.78 -13.03 11.55
C ASN A 40 -8.76 -12.49 10.53
N MET A 41 -8.63 -13.24 9.42
CA MET A 41 -7.67 -12.92 8.37
C MET A 41 -8.00 -11.59 7.66
N SER A 42 -9.27 -11.26 7.49
CA SER A 42 -9.69 -10.00 6.86
C SER A 42 -9.17 -8.78 7.62
N LEU A 43 -9.29 -8.78 8.95
CA LEU A 43 -8.75 -7.70 9.80
C LEU A 43 -7.23 -7.64 9.69
N ALA A 44 -6.56 -8.78 9.81
CA ALA A 44 -5.12 -8.87 9.71
C ALA A 44 -4.57 -8.34 8.37
N LEU A 45 -5.23 -8.65 7.25
CA LEU A 45 -4.86 -8.15 5.93
C LEU A 45 -5.03 -6.64 5.81
N LEU A 46 -6.12 -6.08 6.35
CA LEU A 46 -6.35 -4.63 6.36
C LEU A 46 -5.25 -3.88 7.11
N VAL A 47 -4.93 -4.33 8.33
CA VAL A 47 -3.85 -3.73 9.13
C VAL A 47 -2.49 -3.91 8.43
N SER A 48 -2.25 -5.08 7.84
CA SER A 48 -1.00 -5.36 7.09
C SER A 48 -0.80 -4.41 5.91
N ILE A 49 -1.86 -4.05 5.16
CA ILE A 49 -1.77 -3.05 4.09
C ILE A 49 -1.34 -1.69 4.63
N GLY A 50 -1.85 -1.31 5.80
CA GLY A 50 -1.46 -0.06 6.47
C GLY A 50 0.04 0.10 6.63
N THR A 51 0.72 -1.02 6.93
CA THR A 51 2.18 -1.06 7.12
C THR A 51 2.97 -0.69 5.87
N PHE A 52 2.38 -0.77 4.67
CA PHE A 52 3.04 -0.37 3.42
C PHE A 52 3.43 1.11 3.41
N ALA A 53 2.76 1.95 4.21
CA ALA A 53 3.16 3.35 4.38
C ALA A 53 4.61 3.49 4.86
N HIS A 54 5.11 2.54 5.67
CA HIS A 54 6.47 2.55 6.18
C HIS A 54 7.54 2.28 5.10
N ILE A 55 7.15 1.68 3.96
CA ILE A 55 8.05 1.47 2.81
C ILE A 55 8.40 2.81 2.12
N TYR A 56 7.53 3.82 2.24
CA TYR A 56 7.79 5.18 1.74
C TYR A 56 8.78 5.98 2.61
N VAL A 57 9.29 5.40 3.70
CA VAL A 57 10.31 6.04 4.54
C VAL A 57 11.69 5.89 3.91
N PHE A 58 12.21 6.92 3.25
CA PHE A 58 13.59 6.94 2.74
C PHE A 58 14.54 7.74 3.67
N LYS A 59 15.84 7.68 3.39
CA LYS A 59 16.84 8.46 4.16
C LYS A 59 16.54 9.96 3.98
N GLY A 60 16.47 10.71 5.07
CA GLY A 60 16.11 12.13 5.06
C GLY A 60 15.81 12.67 6.46
N THR A 61 15.42 13.95 6.54
CA THR A 61 15.02 14.58 7.80
C THR A 61 13.81 13.87 8.41
N PHE A 62 13.63 13.96 9.74
CA PHE A 62 12.46 13.41 10.40
C PHE A 62 11.15 13.94 9.81
N THR A 63 11.09 15.25 9.53
CA THR A 63 9.93 15.92 8.92
C THR A 63 9.60 15.35 7.54
N SER A 64 10.61 15.11 6.69
CA SER A 64 10.41 14.52 5.37
C SER A 64 9.86 13.10 5.45
N ARG A 65 10.41 12.29 6.36
CA ARG A 65 9.93 10.92 6.63
C ARG A 65 8.48 10.91 7.11
N MET A 66 8.15 11.74 8.10
CA MET A 66 6.79 11.85 8.62
C MET A 66 5.80 12.26 7.55
N ARG A 67 6.18 13.24 6.70
CA ARG A 67 5.36 13.68 5.57
C ARG A 67 5.07 12.52 4.62
N ALA A 68 6.11 11.79 4.19
CA ALA A 68 5.96 10.65 3.27
C ALA A 68 5.02 9.58 3.82
N VAL A 69 5.19 9.17 5.08
CA VAL A 69 4.33 8.16 5.69
C VAL A 69 2.90 8.67 5.83
N THR A 70 2.70 9.93 6.25
CA THR A 70 1.34 10.47 6.42
C THR A 70 0.59 10.53 5.08
N PHE A 71 1.22 11.02 4.01
CA PHE A 71 0.60 11.01 2.68
C PHE A 71 0.34 9.59 2.17
N ALA A 72 1.28 8.66 2.40
CA ALA A 72 1.12 7.25 2.03
C ALA A 72 -0.05 6.60 2.77
N THR A 73 -0.12 6.75 4.09
CA THR A 73 -1.23 6.22 4.90
C THR A 73 -2.56 6.83 4.46
N CYS A 74 -2.66 8.14 4.30
CA CYS A 74 -3.89 8.78 3.83
C CYS A 74 -4.34 8.23 2.46
N GLY A 75 -3.41 8.07 1.52
CA GLY A 75 -3.74 7.50 0.22
C GLY A 75 -4.16 6.03 0.30
N LEU A 76 -3.52 5.21 1.15
CA LEU A 76 -3.89 3.80 1.35
C LEU A 76 -5.28 3.66 1.98
N VAL A 77 -5.58 4.50 2.97
CA VAL A 77 -6.90 4.57 3.62
C VAL A 77 -7.97 4.95 2.59
N VAL A 78 -7.74 6.01 1.82
CA VAL A 78 -8.68 6.45 0.77
C VAL A 78 -8.83 5.38 -0.31
N ALA A 79 -7.76 4.72 -0.74
CA ALA A 79 -7.82 3.63 -1.70
C ALA A 79 -8.69 2.47 -1.20
N MET A 80 -8.53 2.05 0.06
CA MET A 80 -9.36 1.00 0.67
C MET A 80 -10.84 1.43 0.78
N MET A 81 -11.09 2.66 1.21
CA MET A 81 -12.45 3.22 1.32
C MET A 81 -13.15 3.25 -0.03
N LEU A 82 -12.49 3.75 -1.06
CA LEU A 82 -13.03 3.81 -2.42
C LEU A 82 -13.23 2.41 -3.02
N GLY A 83 -12.29 1.48 -2.81
CA GLY A 83 -12.44 0.10 -3.26
C GLY A 83 -13.67 -0.56 -2.63
N THR A 84 -13.82 -0.42 -1.31
CA THR A 84 -14.97 -0.95 -0.57
C THR A 84 -16.30 -0.35 -1.05
N PHE A 85 -16.31 0.95 -1.37
CA PHE A 85 -17.52 1.61 -1.84
C PHE A 85 -17.91 1.22 -3.26
N THR A 86 -16.93 0.92 -4.11
CA THR A 86 -17.13 0.67 -5.55
C THR A 86 -17.24 -0.81 -5.90
N VAL A 87 -16.92 -1.73 -4.98
CA VAL A 87 -16.84 -3.18 -5.24
C VAL A 87 -18.11 -3.77 -5.85
N SER A 88 -19.29 -3.29 -5.45
CA SER A 88 -20.58 -3.79 -5.96
C SER A 88 -20.89 -3.38 -7.40
N TYR A 89 -20.06 -2.52 -8.02
CA TYR A 89 -20.24 -2.03 -9.38
C TYR A 89 -18.96 -2.24 -10.21
N PRO A 90 -18.84 -3.35 -10.96
CA PRO A 90 -17.59 -3.74 -11.63
C PRO A 90 -16.96 -2.67 -12.53
N ILE A 91 -17.78 -1.92 -13.28
CA ILE A 91 -17.31 -0.84 -14.17
C ILE A 91 -16.74 0.31 -13.34
N LEU A 92 -17.46 0.72 -12.29
CA LEU A 92 -17.02 1.79 -11.39
C LEU A 92 -15.76 1.37 -10.61
N PHE A 93 -15.70 0.11 -10.19
CA PHE A 93 -14.53 -0.48 -9.56
C PHE A 93 -13.30 -0.40 -10.48
N GLY A 94 -13.44 -0.77 -11.75
CA GLY A 94 -12.37 -0.68 -12.74
C GLY A 94 -11.89 0.75 -12.99
N ILE A 95 -12.81 1.71 -13.10
CA ILE A 95 -12.48 3.13 -13.24
C ILE A 95 -11.73 3.63 -11.99
N GLY A 96 -12.22 3.31 -10.80
CA GLY A 96 -11.56 3.70 -9.55
C GLY A 96 -10.17 3.09 -9.39
N LEU A 97 -9.97 1.86 -9.86
CA LEU A 97 -8.64 1.22 -9.87
C LEU A 97 -7.66 1.97 -10.76
N LEU A 98 -8.10 2.44 -11.95
CA LEU A 98 -7.28 3.29 -12.82
C LEU A 98 -6.95 4.64 -12.15
N LEU A 99 -7.93 5.27 -11.49
CA LEU A 99 -7.71 6.52 -10.77
C LEU A 99 -6.68 6.35 -9.63
N VAL A 100 -6.80 5.27 -8.85
CA VAL A 100 -5.86 4.95 -7.76
C VAL A 100 -4.49 4.53 -8.28
N ALA A 101 -4.38 4.02 -9.52
CA ALA A 101 -3.10 3.76 -10.15
C ALA A 101 -2.40 5.05 -10.60
N VAL A 102 -3.16 6.04 -11.07
CA VAL A 102 -2.61 7.25 -11.72
C VAL A 102 -2.42 8.41 -10.75
N ILE A 103 -3.43 8.72 -9.93
CA ILE A 103 -3.43 9.91 -9.08
C ILE A 103 -2.30 9.87 -8.04
N PRO A 104 -2.15 8.81 -7.22
CA PRO A 104 -1.06 8.74 -6.25
C PRO A 104 0.31 8.79 -6.90
N TYR A 105 0.49 8.20 -8.09
CA TYR A 105 1.74 8.28 -8.83
C TYR A 105 2.14 9.73 -9.09
N TYR A 106 1.27 10.50 -9.76
CA TYR A 106 1.56 11.89 -10.07
C TYR A 106 1.70 12.76 -8.81
N VAL A 107 0.83 12.58 -7.81
CA VAL A 107 0.92 13.32 -6.54
C VAL A 107 2.27 13.09 -5.86
N PHE A 108 2.72 11.83 -5.76
CA PHE A 108 3.98 11.51 -5.09
C PHE A 108 5.19 11.97 -5.88
N THR A 109 5.14 11.87 -7.21
CA THR A 109 6.17 12.43 -8.11
C THR A 109 6.28 13.95 -7.94
N THR A 110 5.16 14.69 -7.98
CA THR A 110 5.16 16.15 -7.80
C THR A 110 5.63 16.57 -6.41
N LEU A 111 5.24 15.82 -5.38
CA LEU A 111 5.67 16.07 -4.00
C LEU A 111 7.10 15.58 -3.70
N HIS A 112 7.79 14.99 -4.69
CA HIS A 112 9.12 14.41 -4.54
C HIS A 112 9.20 13.39 -3.39
N ILE A 113 8.13 12.62 -3.19
CA ILE A 113 8.07 11.58 -2.17
C ILE A 113 8.64 10.29 -2.78
N PRO A 114 9.80 9.80 -2.33
CA PRO A 114 10.37 8.56 -2.81
C PRO A 114 9.53 7.36 -2.36
N GLY A 115 9.38 6.36 -3.24
CA GLY A 115 8.62 5.15 -2.92
C GLY A 115 8.27 4.29 -4.12
N PRO A 116 7.61 3.15 -3.88
CA PRO A 116 7.25 2.14 -4.90
C PRO A 116 6.09 2.56 -5.82
N SER A 117 6.03 3.86 -6.17
CA SER A 117 5.02 4.42 -7.06
C SER A 117 3.59 4.16 -6.52
N SER A 118 2.63 3.87 -7.39
CA SER A 118 1.22 3.63 -7.08
C SER A 118 0.86 2.20 -6.67
N THR A 119 1.82 1.26 -6.74
CA THR A 119 1.59 -0.19 -6.63
C THR A 119 0.83 -0.59 -5.36
N PHE A 120 1.20 -0.04 -4.19
CA PHE A 120 0.53 -0.40 -2.94
C PHE A 120 -0.86 0.19 -2.80
N PHE A 121 -1.15 1.32 -3.44
CA PHE A 121 -2.51 1.86 -3.49
C PHE A 121 -3.42 0.97 -4.34
N ILE A 122 -2.90 0.43 -5.45
CA ILE A 122 -3.63 -0.53 -6.28
C ILE A 122 -3.94 -1.79 -5.47
N ILE A 123 -2.97 -2.32 -4.72
CA ILE A 123 -3.16 -3.49 -3.84
C ILE A 123 -4.18 -3.18 -2.74
N ALA A 124 -4.10 -2.01 -2.12
CA ALA A 124 -5.06 -1.59 -1.11
C ALA A 124 -6.48 -1.52 -1.66
N TYR A 125 -6.65 -0.91 -2.83
CA TYR A 125 -7.93 -0.82 -3.51
C TYR A 125 -8.45 -2.20 -3.91
N SER A 126 -7.62 -3.04 -4.54
CA SER A 126 -8.01 -4.35 -5.05
C SER A 126 -8.34 -5.35 -3.96
N LEU A 127 -7.74 -5.25 -2.76
CA LEU A 127 -8.08 -6.16 -1.66
C LEU A 127 -9.56 -6.07 -1.27
N SER A 128 -10.21 -4.93 -1.48
CA SER A 128 -11.65 -4.82 -1.21
C SER A 128 -12.52 -5.78 -2.03
N SER A 129 -12.05 -6.25 -3.21
CA SER A 129 -12.79 -7.19 -4.06
C SER A 129 -12.75 -8.64 -3.57
N VAL A 130 -11.83 -8.98 -2.67
CA VAL A 130 -11.75 -10.32 -2.05
C VAL A 130 -12.37 -10.36 -0.66
N MET A 131 -12.89 -9.21 -0.19
CA MET A 131 -13.64 -9.11 1.06
C MET A 131 -15.14 -9.26 0.79
N PRO A 132 -15.93 -9.62 1.82
CA PRO A 132 -17.39 -9.60 1.70
C PRO A 132 -17.89 -8.26 1.18
N GLU A 133 -18.86 -8.25 0.28
CA GLU A 133 -19.45 -7.00 -0.21
C GLU A 133 -20.23 -6.32 0.91
N ASP A 134 -19.71 -5.18 1.39
CA ASP A 134 -20.37 -4.33 2.39
C ASP A 134 -19.87 -2.88 2.21
N PRO A 135 -20.56 -2.07 1.39
CA PRO A 135 -20.19 -0.68 1.16
C PRO A 135 -20.21 0.19 2.43
N HIS A 136 -21.00 -0.18 3.46
CA HIS A 136 -21.09 0.58 4.70
C HIS A 136 -19.85 0.39 5.59
N ALA A 137 -19.10 -0.70 5.39
CA ALA A 137 -17.85 -0.95 6.10
C ALA A 137 -16.67 -0.08 5.62
N PHE A 138 -16.86 0.81 4.63
CA PHE A 138 -15.75 1.58 4.04
C PHE A 138 -14.93 2.36 5.09
N LEU A 139 -15.59 3.04 6.05
CA LEU A 139 -14.91 3.76 7.13
C LEU A 139 -14.16 2.81 8.06
N TYR A 140 -14.77 1.69 8.43
CA TYR A 140 -14.16 0.68 9.30
C TYR A 140 -12.91 0.06 8.65
N ARG A 141 -13.01 -0.34 7.38
CA ARG A 141 -11.87 -0.90 6.62
C ARG A 141 -10.77 0.13 6.41
N GLY A 142 -11.15 1.38 6.11
CA GLY A 142 -10.21 2.50 6.06
C GLY A 142 -9.48 2.73 7.37
N ALA A 143 -10.21 2.74 8.50
CA ALA A 143 -9.62 2.91 9.83
C ALA A 143 -8.63 1.79 10.17
N LEU A 144 -8.96 0.53 9.86
CA LEU A 144 -8.05 -0.60 10.07
C LEU A 144 -6.74 -0.47 9.27
N VAL A 145 -6.82 -0.01 8.00
CA VAL A 145 -5.63 0.33 7.22
C VAL A 145 -4.86 1.47 7.87
N GLY A 146 -5.54 2.50 8.38
CA GLY A 146 -4.90 3.62 9.08
C GLY A 146 -4.15 3.20 10.34
N CYS A 147 -4.65 2.21 11.08
CA CYS A 147 -4.02 1.67 12.30
C CYS A 147 -2.70 0.95 12.04
N GLY A 148 -2.42 0.50 10.80
CA GLY A 148 -1.18 -0.19 10.46
C GLY A 148 0.03 0.71 10.21
N LYS A 149 -0.12 2.03 10.30
CA LYS A 149 0.94 3.03 10.04
C LYS A 149 2.08 3.01 11.04
#